data_AF-G0N5J6-F1
#
_entry.id   AF-G0N5J6-F1
#
_cell.length_a   1.000
_cell.length_b   1.000
_cell.length_c   1.000
_cell.angle_alpha   90.00
_cell.angle_beta   90.00
_cell.angle_gamma   90.00
#
_symmetry.space_group_name_H-M   'P 1'
#
loop_
_entity.id
_entity.type
_entity.pdbx_description
1 polymer ?
#
loop_
_entity_poly.entity_id
_entity_poly.type
_entity_poly.pdbx_seq_one_letter_code
_entity_poly.pdbx_strand_id
1 'polypeptide(L)'
;MVNRSKPDDAAKTKEVPKKVKSKKPKKMSFAQAQDVYLRLKQEKEEEKQRERAEREKRNETIAATNKSRKKMNHALAKRNKKGQPNLNAQMDVLLEKIQKRVDNEKKGKK
;
A
#
# COMPACT_ATOMS: atom_id res chain seq x y z
N MET A 1 -32.85 -52.48 -30.40
CA MET A 1 -31.87 -52.20 -31.46
C MET A 1 -31.40 -50.77 -31.30
N VAL A 2 -30.11 -50.56 -31.06
CA VAL A 2 -29.18 -49.71 -31.83
C VAL A 2 -27.90 -49.63 -30.99
N ASN A 3 -26.90 -50.34 -31.50
CA ASN A 3 -25.53 -50.37 -31.01
C ASN A 3 -24.86 -49.01 -31.26
N ARG A 4 -24.10 -48.47 -30.31
CA ARG A 4 -23.03 -47.49 -30.59
C ARG A 4 -21.80 -47.78 -29.73
N SER A 5 -20.96 -48.61 -30.31
CA SER A 5 -19.50 -48.56 -30.41
C SER A 5 -18.72 -47.63 -29.47
N LYS A 6 -17.83 -48.25 -28.69
CA LYS A 6 -16.57 -47.68 -28.20
C LYS A 6 -15.77 -47.02 -29.33
N PRO A 7 -14.97 -46.01 -29.00
CA PRO A 7 -13.61 -45.96 -29.53
C PRO A 7 -12.58 -45.91 -28.39
N ASP A 8 -11.49 -46.60 -28.67
CA ASP A 8 -10.33 -46.81 -27.83
C ASP A 8 -9.53 -45.51 -27.63
N ASP A 9 -9.56 -44.94 -26.43
CA ASP A 9 -8.64 -43.88 -26.03
C ASP A 9 -7.34 -44.49 -25.49
N ALA A 10 -6.39 -44.55 -26.41
CA ALA A 10 -4.95 -44.67 -26.25
C ALA A 10 -4.44 -44.73 -24.81
N ALA A 11 -3.90 -45.90 -24.46
CA ALA A 11 -3.03 -46.10 -23.30
C ALA A 11 -1.87 -45.09 -23.32
N LYS A 12 -2.06 -43.96 -22.65
CA LYS A 12 -1.03 -42.97 -22.37
C LYS A 12 -0.07 -43.57 -21.36
N THR A 13 1.04 -44.13 -21.85
CA THR A 13 2.18 -44.55 -21.05
C THR A 13 2.59 -43.41 -20.14
N LYS A 14 2.35 -43.54 -18.83
CA LYS A 14 2.83 -42.61 -17.82
C LYS A 14 4.34 -42.81 -17.69
N GLU A 15 5.13 -42.11 -18.51
CA GLU A 15 6.56 -42.00 -18.29
C GLU A 15 6.79 -41.25 -16.96
N VAL A 16 7.26 -41.98 -15.96
CA VAL A 16 7.68 -41.42 -14.68
C VAL A 16 8.91 -40.55 -14.94
N PRO A 17 8.91 -39.25 -14.59
CA PRO A 17 10.09 -38.42 -14.83
C PRO A 17 11.26 -38.97 -14.02
N LYS A 18 12.33 -39.41 -14.72
CA LYS A 18 13.58 -39.86 -14.10
C LYS A 18 14.07 -38.77 -13.15
N LYS A 19 14.21 -39.09 -11.86
CA LYS A 19 14.78 -38.20 -10.84
C LYS A 19 16.20 -37.82 -11.24
N VAL A 20 16.37 -36.65 -11.83
CA VAL A 20 17.69 -36.05 -12.09
C VAL A 20 18.33 -35.79 -10.73
N LYS A 21 19.43 -36.48 -10.41
CA LYS A 21 20.20 -36.24 -9.18
C LYS A 21 20.76 -34.82 -9.26
N SER A 22 20.12 -33.86 -8.60
CA SER A 22 20.62 -32.49 -8.52
C SER A 22 21.95 -32.50 -7.76
N LYS A 23 22.98 -31.91 -8.36
CA LYS A 23 24.29 -31.73 -7.70
C LYS A 23 24.10 -30.77 -6.52
N LYS A 24 24.56 -31.16 -5.34
CA LYS A 24 24.53 -30.29 -4.15
C LYS A 24 25.43 -29.07 -4.40
N PRO A 25 24.97 -27.84 -4.10
CA PRO A 25 25.79 -26.65 -4.27
C PRO A 25 27.03 -26.71 -3.36
N LYS A 26 28.17 -26.23 -3.86
CA LYS A 26 29.40 -26.10 -3.07
C LYS A 26 29.16 -25.10 -1.94
N LYS A 27 29.63 -25.42 -0.74
CA LYS A 27 29.56 -24.51 0.42
C LYS A 27 30.53 -23.35 0.21
N MET A 28 30.08 -22.12 0.48
CA MET A 28 30.91 -20.91 0.43
C MET A 28 32.00 -20.96 1.51
N SER A 29 33.12 -20.26 1.28
CA SER A 29 34.16 -20.09 2.31
C SER A 29 33.68 -19.16 3.41
N PHE A 30 34.30 -19.23 4.60
CA PHE A 30 33.93 -18.38 5.73
C PHE A 30 34.05 -16.88 5.43
N ALA A 31 35.13 -16.46 4.76
CA ALA A 31 35.34 -15.07 4.34
C ALA A 31 34.23 -14.61 3.37
N GLN A 32 33.87 -15.44 2.39
CA GLN A 32 32.76 -15.14 1.48
C GLN A 32 31.42 -15.02 2.21
N ALA A 33 31.18 -15.87 3.22
CA ALA A 33 29.98 -15.81 4.03
C ALA A 33 29.93 -14.52 4.88
N GLN A 34 31.06 -14.08 5.42
CA GLN A 34 31.17 -12.83 6.18
C GLN A 34 30.90 -11.60 5.32
N ASP A 35 31.46 -11.55 4.10
CA ASP A 35 31.21 -10.45 3.16
C ASP A 35 29.74 -10.36 2.76
N VAL A 36 29.11 -11.51 2.47
CA VAL A 36 27.69 -11.58 2.15
C VAL A 36 26.84 -11.12 3.34
N TYR A 37 27.19 -11.53 4.56
CA TYR A 37 26.48 -11.10 5.76
C TYR A 37 26.53 -9.57 5.94
N LEU A 38 27.70 -8.96 5.75
CA LEU A 38 27.87 -7.51 5.89
C LEU A 38 27.04 -6.76 4.85
N ARG A 39 27.03 -7.21 3.59
CA ARG A 39 26.19 -6.63 2.53
C ARG A 39 24.70 -6.72 2.86
N LEU A 40 24.24 -7.92 3.23
CA LEU A 40 22.83 -8.13 3.60
C LEU A 40 22.41 -7.31 4.83
N LYS A 41 23.33 -7.07 5.76
CA LYS A 41 23.08 -6.21 6.91
C LYS A 41 22.89 -4.76 6.49
N GLN A 42 23.77 -4.25 5.63
CA GLN A 42 23.67 -2.88 5.08
C GLN A 42 22.39 -2.71 4.26
N GLU A 43 22.07 -3.65 3.38
CA GLU A 43 20.84 -3.62 2.57
C GLU A 43 19.58 -3.59 3.45
N LYS A 44 19.54 -4.41 4.51
CA LYS A 44 18.43 -4.39 5.48
C LYS A 44 18.31 -3.07 6.23
N GLU A 45 19.43 -2.47 6.60
CA GLU A 45 19.43 -1.17 7.28
C GLU A 45 18.91 -0.07 6.34
N GLU A 46 19.34 -0.05 5.08
CA GLU A 46 18.84 0.87 4.06
C GLU A 46 17.35 0.68 3.78
N GLU A 47 16.91 -0.57 3.58
CA GLU A 47 15.50 -0.90 3.33
C GLU A 47 14.62 -0.44 4.50
N LYS A 48 15.06 -0.68 5.74
CA LYS A 48 14.34 -0.22 6.94
C LYS A 48 14.24 1.30 7.01
N GLN A 49 15.29 2.03 6.61
CA GLN A 49 15.24 3.50 6.57
C GLN A 49 14.30 4.00 5.48
N ARG A 50 14.29 3.36 4.30
CA ARG A 50 13.36 3.69 3.20
C ARG A 50 11.91 3.43 3.62
N GLU A 51 11.63 2.29 4.24
CA GLU A 51 10.29 1.96 4.73
C GLU A 51 9.82 2.96 5.80
N ARG A 52 10.70 3.35 6.72
CA ARG A 52 10.39 4.38 7.72
C ARG A 52 10.05 5.72 7.07
N ALA A 53 10.88 6.18 6.14
CA ALA A 53 10.65 7.44 5.44
C ALA A 53 9.34 7.42 4.65
N GLU A 54 9.00 6.31 3.99
CA GLU A 54 7.72 6.15 3.28
C GLU A 54 6.53 6.17 4.25
N ARG A 55 6.65 5.44 5.37
CA ARG A 55 5.62 5.40 6.41
C ARG A 55 5.42 6.77 7.05
N GLU A 56 6.48 7.52 7.31
CA GLU A 56 6.41 8.89 7.83
C GLU A 56 5.67 9.82 6.85
N LYS A 57 6.05 9.82 5.57
CA LYS A 57 5.34 10.59 4.53
C LYS A 57 3.86 10.24 4.45
N ARG A 58 3.53 8.94 4.50
CA ARG A 58 2.14 8.48 4.51
C ARG A 58 1.40 8.96 5.77
N ASN A 59 2.03 8.86 6.93
CA ASN A 59 1.45 9.29 8.19
C ASN A 59 1.23 10.81 8.24
N GLU A 60 2.14 11.60 7.68
CA GLU A 60 2.02 13.06 7.58
C GLU A 60 0.81 13.48 6.73
N THR A 61 0.63 12.87 5.56
CA THR A 61 -0.53 13.17 4.69
C THR A 61 -1.86 12.78 5.35
N ILE A 62 -1.90 11.63 6.04
CA ILE A 62 -3.07 11.20 6.81
C ILE A 62 -3.31 12.13 8.01
N ALA A 63 -2.27 12.55 8.71
CA ALA A 63 -2.39 13.46 9.85
C ALA A 63 -2.92 14.84 9.43
N ALA A 64 -2.42 15.38 8.30
CA ALA A 64 -2.87 16.66 7.75
C ALA A 64 -4.36 16.62 7.36
N THR A 65 -4.78 15.57 6.64
CA THR A 65 -6.18 15.37 6.23
C THR A 65 -7.10 15.17 7.44
N ASN A 66 -6.70 14.33 8.41
CA ASN A 66 -7.45 14.11 9.64
C ASN A 66 -7.58 15.39 10.49
N LYS A 67 -6.51 16.20 10.60
CA LYS A 67 -6.55 17.48 11.32
C LYS A 67 -7.55 18.44 10.69
N SER A 68 -7.56 18.55 9.37
CA SER A 68 -8.55 19.37 8.65
C SER A 68 -9.97 18.86 8.84
N ARG A 69 -10.18 17.55 8.74
CA ARG A 69 -11.50 16.92 8.95
C ARG A 69 -12.02 17.14 10.38
N LYS A 70 -11.16 16.99 11.39
CA LYS A 70 -11.53 17.21 12.80
C LYS A 70 -11.97 18.65 13.06
N LYS A 71 -11.24 19.65 12.53
CA LYS A 71 -11.62 21.06 12.64
C LYS A 71 -12.99 21.35 12.02
N MET A 72 -13.21 20.84 10.80
CA MET A 72 -14.48 20.98 10.10
C MET A 72 -15.62 20.35 10.88
N ASN A 73 -15.47 19.09 11.32
CA ASN A 73 -16.48 18.40 12.11
C ASN A 73 -16.79 19.14 13.41
N HIS A 74 -15.78 19.68 14.08
CA HIS A 74 -15.97 20.46 15.29
C HIS A 74 -16.80 21.72 15.02
N ALA A 75 -16.49 22.47 13.96
CA ALA A 75 -17.26 23.67 13.59
C ALA A 75 -18.71 23.34 13.20
N LEU A 76 -18.93 22.27 12.44
CA LEU A 76 -20.28 21.83 12.04
C LEU A 76 -21.11 21.28 13.21
N ALA A 77 -20.45 20.68 14.21
CA ALA A 77 -21.10 20.19 15.42
C ALA A 77 -21.45 21.30 16.42
N LYS A 78 -20.93 22.53 16.25
CA LYS A 78 -21.25 23.64 17.14
C LYS A 78 -22.74 23.98 17.07
N ARG A 79 -23.34 24.08 18.25
CA ARG A 79 -24.74 24.47 18.43
C ARG A 79 -24.82 25.76 19.23
N ASN A 80 -25.88 26.54 19.02
CA ASN A 80 -26.18 27.72 19.83
C ASN A 80 -26.80 27.32 21.18
N LYS A 81 -27.06 28.30 22.07
CA LYS A 81 -27.69 28.05 23.39
C LYS A 81 -29.06 27.36 23.29
N LYS A 82 -29.75 27.47 22.15
CA LYS A 82 -31.04 26.84 21.86
C LYS A 82 -30.90 25.46 21.20
N GLY A 83 -29.67 24.91 21.11
CA GLY A 83 -29.40 23.60 20.52
C GLY A 83 -29.48 23.55 18.99
N GLN A 84 -29.71 24.68 18.32
CA GLN A 84 -29.73 24.73 16.86
C GLN A 84 -28.30 24.80 16.30
N PRO A 85 -28.05 24.35 15.07
CA PRO A 85 -26.75 24.47 14.45
C PRO A 85 -26.28 25.93 14.37
N ASN A 86 -25.00 26.17 14.64
CA ASN A 86 -24.44 27.52 14.58
C ASN A 86 -24.11 27.90 13.13
N LEU A 87 -24.95 28.74 12.52
CA LEU A 87 -24.81 29.17 11.13
C LEU A 87 -23.47 29.85 10.84
N ASN A 88 -22.96 30.67 11.76
CA ASN A 88 -21.69 31.37 11.57
C ASN A 88 -20.53 30.36 11.49
N ALA A 89 -20.53 29.34 12.37
CA ALA A 89 -19.51 28.30 12.34
C ALA A 89 -19.57 27.44 11.05
N GLN A 90 -20.77 27.24 10.48
CA GLN A 90 -20.92 26.57 9.19
C GLN A 90 -20.44 27.45 8.03
N MET A 91 -20.70 28.76 8.11
CA MET A 91 -20.24 29.73 7.12
C MET A 91 -18.72 29.77 7.07
N ASP A 92 -18.04 29.77 8.22
CA ASP A 92 -16.57 29.74 8.28
C ASP A 92 -15.98 28.52 7.54
N VAL A 93 -16.58 27.34 7.72
CA VAL A 93 -16.19 26.12 7.00
C VAL A 93 -16.37 26.25 5.49
N LEU A 94 -17.48 26.88 5.06
CA LEU A 94 -17.77 27.09 3.64
C LEU A 94 -16.78 28.06 3.01
N LEU A 95 -16.50 29.18 3.68
CA LEU A 95 -15.54 30.18 3.25
C LEU A 95 -14.12 29.59 3.16
N GLU A 96 -13.69 28.80 4.16
CA GLU A 96 -12.40 28.10 4.13
C GLU A 96 -12.30 27.15 2.91
N LYS A 97 -13.38 26.44 2.56
CA LYS A 97 -13.42 25.57 1.37
C LYS A 97 -13.31 26.36 0.08
N ILE A 98 -14.02 27.48 -0.04
CA ILE A 98 -13.97 28.34 -1.22
C ILE A 98 -12.56 28.91 -1.39
N GLN A 99 -11.98 29.44 -0.31
CA GLN A 99 -10.62 29.98 -0.33
C GLN A 99 -9.60 28.93 -0.79
N LYS A 100 -9.67 27.70 -0.26
CA LYS A 100 -8.78 26.60 -0.68
C LYS A 100 -8.92 26.26 -2.17
N ARG A 101 -10.14 26.27 -2.72
CA ARG A 101 -10.36 26.03 -4.16
C ARG A 101 -9.71 27.13 -5.00
N VAL A 102 -9.96 28.39 -4.66
CA VAL A 102 -9.37 29.55 -5.34
C VAL A 102 -7.84 29.51 -5.28
N ASP A 103 -7.25 29.18 -4.14
CA ASP A 103 -5.80 29.10 -3.99
C ASP A 103 -5.19 27.96 -4.81
N ASN A 104 -5.88 26.81 -4.89
CA ASN A 104 -5.45 25.69 -5.72
C ASN A 104 -5.53 26.02 -7.21
N GLU A 105 -6.61 26.69 -7.65
CA GLU A 105 -6.74 27.17 -9.03
C GLU A 105 -5.64 28.16 -9.40
N LYS A 106 -5.26 29.06 -8.48
CA LYS A 106 -4.14 30.00 -8.68
C LYS A 106 -2.79 29.29 -8.75
N LYS A 107 -2.59 28.21 -7.98
CA LYS A 107 -1.34 27.42 -8.00
C LYS A 107 -1.21 26.55 -9.24
N GLY A 108 -2.32 26.05 -9.79
CA GLY A 108 -2.33 25.24 -11.02
C GLY A 108 -2.29 26.05 -12.33
N LYS A 109 -2.46 27.37 -12.26
CA LYS A 109 -2.29 28.30 -13.40
C LYS A 109 -0.88 28.90 -13.50
N LYS A 110 0.05 28.49 -12.64
CA LYS A 110 1.47 28.87 -12.69
C LYS A 110 2.30 27.80 -13.36
#